data_AF-A0A925AB84-F1
#
_entry.id   AF-A0A925AB84-F1
#
_cell.length_a   1.000
_cell.length_b   1.000
_cell.length_c   1.000
_cell.angle_alpha   90.00
_cell.angle_beta   90.00
_cell.angle_gamma   90.00
#
_symmetry.space_group_name_H-M   'P 1'
#
loop_
_entity.id
_entity.type
_entity.pdbx_description
1 polymer ?
#
loop_
_entity_poly.entity_id
_entity_poly.type
_entity_poly.pdbx_seq_one_letter_code
_entity_poly.pdbx_strand_id
1 'polypeptide(L)'
;MDFSLERTRLLERDAEWAAAASEGRDIERVLSYWTEDAVVLPPGLPPVIGKTALRHYVQGSMQIPGFQISWRSTEVTFSPDGNLAYMFGQNSVTMNGPDGIPATTKGRAVTIWRRESDREWRCAVDIWNAEPAV
;
A
#
# COMPACT_ATOMS: atom_id res chain seq x y z
N MET A 1 -13.57 1.02 -21.74
CA MET A 1 -12.25 0.83 -21.10
C MET A 1 -11.77 -0.56 -21.44
N ASP A 2 -10.50 -0.73 -21.82
CA ASP A 2 -9.92 -2.07 -21.99
C ASP A 2 -9.44 -2.56 -20.62
N PHE A 3 -10.18 -3.49 -20.01
CA PHE A 3 -9.86 -4.04 -18.70
C PHE A 3 -8.61 -4.92 -18.69
N SER A 4 -8.18 -5.46 -19.83
CA SER A 4 -6.95 -6.23 -19.91
C SER A 4 -5.73 -5.31 -19.81
N LEU A 5 -5.70 -4.25 -20.61
CA LEU A 5 -4.66 -3.24 -20.56
C LEU A 5 -4.60 -2.53 -19.20
N GLU A 6 -5.76 -2.17 -18.65
CA GLU A 6 -5.82 -1.44 -17.38
C GLU A 6 -5.45 -2.31 -16.19
N ARG A 7 -5.68 -3.62 -16.26
CA ARG A 7 -5.17 -4.58 -15.27
C ARG A 7 -3.64 -4.56 -15.23
N THR A 8 -2.99 -4.62 -16.39
CA THR A 8 -1.53 -4.56 -16.48
C THR A 8 -1.01 -3.25 -15.90
N ARG A 9 -1.59 -2.11 -16.30
CA ARG A 9 -1.22 -0.79 -15.78
C ARG A 9 -1.35 -0.69 -14.26
N LEU A 10 -2.44 -1.18 -13.69
CA LEU A 10 -2.66 -1.11 -12.25
C LEU A 10 -1.67 -2.00 -11.48
N LEU A 11 -1.39 -3.20 -11.98
CA LEU A 11 -0.38 -4.08 -11.38
C LEU A 11 1.04 -3.49 -11.46
N GLU A 12 1.39 -2.88 -12.58
CA GLU A 12 2.65 -2.15 -12.75
C GLU A 12 2.74 -0.97 -11.78
N ARG A 13 1.66 -0.19 -11.65
CA ARG A 13 1.58 0.94 -10.74
C ARG A 13 1.76 0.52 -9.27
N ASP A 14 1.14 -0.58 -8.86
CA ASP A 14 1.31 -1.15 -7.52
C ASP A 14 2.76 -1.65 -7.29
N ALA A 15 3.37 -2.28 -8.29
CA ALA A 15 4.76 -2.73 -8.20
C ALA A 15 5.75 -1.55 -8.09
N GLU A 16 5.51 -0.46 -8.81
CA GLU A 16 6.29 0.78 -8.67
C GLU A 16 6.15 1.38 -7.27
N TRP A 17 4.95 1.32 -6.69
CA TRP A 17 4.69 1.79 -5.34
C TRP A 17 5.45 0.96 -4.31
N ALA A 18 5.42 -0.38 -4.45
CA ALA A 18 6.17 -1.31 -3.62
C ALA A 18 7.67 -1.00 -3.64
N ALA A 19 8.23 -0.77 -4.82
CA ALA A 19 9.62 -0.38 -4.97
C ALA A 19 9.93 0.96 -4.28
N ALA A 20 9.12 2.00 -4.52
CA ALA A 20 9.32 3.32 -3.93
C ALA A 20 9.25 3.30 -2.39
N ALA A 21 8.31 2.56 -1.82
CA ALA A 21 8.19 2.41 -0.37
C ALA A 21 9.32 1.59 0.24
N SER A 22 9.78 0.54 -0.45
CA SER A 22 10.90 -0.29 0.00
C SER A 22 12.22 0.48 0.02
N GLU A 23 12.43 1.37 -0.95
CA GLU A 23 13.60 2.26 -0.96
C GLU A 23 13.57 3.26 0.20
N GLY A 24 12.39 3.71 0.62
CA GLY A 24 12.23 4.52 1.83
C GLY A 24 12.87 5.90 1.80
N ARG A 25 13.11 6.48 0.61
CA ARG A 25 13.84 7.77 0.46
C ARG A 25 12.99 8.92 -0.08
N ASP A 26 11.96 8.65 -0.86
CA ASP A 26 11.16 9.67 -1.55
C ASP A 26 9.71 9.65 -1.05
N ILE A 27 9.46 10.44 -0.01
CA ILE A 27 8.15 10.54 0.65
C ILE A 27 7.08 11.04 -0.33
N GLU A 28 7.41 12.04 -1.15
CA GLU A 28 6.44 12.63 -2.08
C GLU A 28 6.06 11.64 -3.18
N ARG A 29 7.02 10.85 -3.67
CA ARG A 29 6.75 9.75 -4.58
C ARG A 29 5.84 8.70 -3.93
N VAL A 30 6.12 8.25 -2.71
CA VAL A 30 5.27 7.29 -1.98
C VAL A 30 3.85 7.84 -1.79
N LEU A 31 3.71 9.11 -1.40
CA LEU A 31 2.40 9.75 -1.21
C LEU A 31 1.62 9.94 -2.53
N SER A 32 2.31 9.99 -3.68
CA SER A 32 1.66 10.16 -4.99
C SER A 32 0.75 8.99 -5.40
N TYR A 33 0.95 7.82 -4.79
CA TYR A 33 0.16 6.61 -5.05
C TYR A 33 -1.16 6.58 -4.28
N TRP A 34 -1.36 7.42 -3.27
CA TRP A 34 -2.63 7.55 -2.57
C TRP A 34 -3.48 8.70 -3.12
N THR A 35 -4.81 8.54 -3.03
CA THR A 35 -5.75 9.64 -3.26
C THR A 35 -5.62 10.69 -2.14
N GLU A 36 -6.11 11.91 -2.36
CA GLU A 36 -6.08 12.98 -1.35
C GLU A 36 -6.83 12.60 -0.06
N ASP A 37 -7.91 11.83 -0.22
CA ASP A 37 -8.84 11.34 0.80
C ASP A 37 -8.56 9.89 1.23
N ALA A 38 -7.39 9.34 0.92
CA ALA A 38 -7.10 7.93 1.17
C ALA A 38 -7.22 7.55 2.66
N VAL A 39 -7.70 6.34 2.92
CA VAL A 39 -7.83 5.76 4.26
C VAL A 39 -6.94 4.53 4.36
N VAL A 40 -6.02 4.56 5.31
CA VAL A 40 -5.16 3.42 5.63
C VAL A 40 -5.53 2.89 7.00
N LEU A 41 -5.62 1.56 7.12
CA LEU A 41 -6.04 0.86 8.33
C LEU A 41 -4.92 -0.08 8.80
N PRO A 42 -3.84 0.45 9.43
CA PRO A 42 -2.75 -0.38 9.91
C PRO A 42 -3.20 -1.27 11.08
N PRO A 43 -2.66 -2.49 11.22
CA PRO A 43 -2.90 -3.34 12.39
C PRO A 43 -2.55 -2.64 13.70
N GLY A 44 -3.47 -2.68 14.66
CA GLY A 44 -3.24 -2.17 16.01
C GLY A 44 -3.18 -0.64 16.14
N LEU A 45 -3.45 0.10 15.07
CA LEU A 45 -3.46 1.57 15.08
C LEU A 45 -4.84 2.13 14.69
N PRO A 46 -5.18 3.37 15.10
CA PRO A 46 -6.30 4.09 14.54
C PRO A 46 -6.16 4.29 13.02
N PRO A 47 -7.28 4.49 12.29
CA PRO A 47 -7.24 4.85 10.87
C PRO A 47 -6.38 6.09 10.60
N VAL A 48 -5.58 6.02 9.53
CA VAL A 48 -4.82 7.17 9.00
C VAL A 48 -5.58 7.70 7.79
N ILE A 49 -6.04 8.96 7.88
CA ILE A 49 -6.99 9.53 6.91
C ILE A 49 -6.39 10.77 6.25
N GLY A 50 -6.33 10.74 4.92
CA GLY A 50 -5.87 11.82 4.07
C GLY A 50 -4.35 11.99 3.99
N LYS A 51 -3.88 12.65 2.93
CA LYS A 51 -2.44 12.76 2.63
C LYS A 51 -1.59 13.40 3.73
N THR A 52 -2.12 14.35 4.49
CA THR A 52 -1.38 14.97 5.59
C THR A 52 -1.05 13.94 6.68
N ALA A 53 -2.03 13.14 7.10
CA ALA A 53 -1.81 12.10 8.10
C ALA A 53 -0.91 10.98 7.54
N LEU A 54 -1.08 10.63 6.27
CA LEU A 54 -0.23 9.64 5.60
C LEU A 54 1.23 10.08 5.51
N ARG A 55 1.50 11.37 5.30
CA ARG A 55 2.89 11.89 5.34
C ARG A 55 3.54 11.62 6.69
N HIS A 56 2.84 11.90 7.78
CA HIS A 56 3.36 11.61 9.13
C HIS A 56 3.52 10.12 9.38
N TYR A 57 2.59 9.30 8.89
CA TYR A 57 2.66 7.85 8.99
C TYR A 57 3.91 7.27 8.28
N VAL A 58 4.16 7.69 7.04
CA VAL A 58 5.34 7.29 6.25
C VAL A 58 6.65 7.80 6.88
N GLN A 59 6.67 9.04 7.35
CA GLN A 59 7.84 9.58 8.04
C GLN A 59 8.13 8.83 9.34
N GLY A 60 7.08 8.45 10.08
CA GLY A 60 7.20 7.65 11.29
C GLY A 60 7.76 6.25 11.01
N SER A 61 7.30 5.58 9.94
CA SER A 61 7.80 4.25 9.60
C SER A 61 9.28 4.26 9.21
N MET A 62 9.75 5.30 8.52
CA MET A 62 11.18 5.47 8.18
C MET A 62 12.08 5.66 9.41
N GLN A 63 11.53 6.04 10.56
CA GLN A 63 12.28 6.20 11.81
C GLN A 63 12.31 4.91 12.64
N ILE A 64 11.52 3.89 12.28
CA ILE A 64 11.50 2.61 12.99
C ILE A 64 12.80 1.85 12.66
N PRO A 65 13.61 1.46 13.68
CA PRO A 65 14.84 0.71 13.44
C PRO A 65 14.57 -0.61 12.70
N GLY A 66 15.34 -0.85 11.65
CA GLY A 66 15.21 -2.07 10.83
C GLY A 66 13.94 -2.14 9.99
N PHE A 67 13.20 -1.03 9.84
CA PHE A 67 11.99 -1.01 9.03
C PHE A 67 12.29 -1.36 7.58
N GLN A 68 11.61 -2.39 7.08
CA GLN A 68 11.58 -2.76 5.67
C GLN A 68 10.17 -3.21 5.33
N ILE A 69 9.71 -2.84 4.14
CA ILE A 69 8.41 -3.24 3.63
C ILE A 69 8.52 -3.72 2.19
N SER A 70 7.74 -4.74 1.86
CA SER A 70 7.51 -5.20 0.50
C SER A 70 6.11 -5.77 0.38
N TRP A 71 5.54 -5.72 -0.83
CA TRP A 71 4.28 -6.37 -1.15
C TRP A 71 4.21 -6.74 -2.62
N ARG A 72 3.24 -7.61 -2.93
CA ARG A 72 2.88 -7.99 -4.28
C ARG A 72 1.38 -8.25 -4.37
N SER A 73 0.71 -7.54 -5.28
CA SER A 73 -0.68 -7.81 -5.66
C SER A 73 -0.75 -8.77 -6.84
N THR A 74 -1.82 -9.57 -6.92
CA THR A 74 -1.95 -10.60 -7.98
C THR A 74 -3.27 -10.54 -8.74
N GLU A 75 -4.36 -10.10 -8.12
CA GLU A 75 -5.70 -10.15 -8.72
C GLU A 75 -6.34 -8.77 -8.72
N VAL A 76 -6.77 -8.30 -9.90
CA VAL A 76 -7.52 -7.04 -10.06
C VAL A 76 -8.99 -7.34 -10.36
N THR A 77 -9.89 -6.75 -9.59
CA THR A 77 -11.33 -6.76 -9.90
C THR A 77 -11.81 -5.33 -10.07
N PHE A 78 -12.30 -5.01 -11.27
CA PHE A 78 -12.84 -3.68 -11.58
C PHE A 78 -14.31 -3.57 -11.21
N SER A 79 -14.74 -2.37 -10.83
CA SER A 79 -16.15 -1.99 -10.85
C SER A 79 -16.70 -1.99 -12.28
N PRO A 80 -18.03 -2.16 -12.48
CA PRO A 80 -18.63 -2.16 -13.81
C PRO A 80 -18.38 -0.89 -14.63
N ASP A 81 -18.24 0.26 -13.96
CA ASP A 81 -17.95 1.56 -14.59
C ASP A 81 -16.44 1.78 -14.85
N GLY A 82 -15.57 0.91 -14.35
CA GLY A 82 -14.12 0.97 -14.51
C GLY A 82 -13.42 2.08 -13.71
N ASN A 83 -14.11 2.71 -12.76
CA ASN A 83 -13.54 3.80 -11.94
C ASN A 83 -12.92 3.32 -10.64
N LEU A 84 -13.26 2.11 -10.18
CA LEU A 84 -12.69 1.48 -9.00
C LEU A 84 -12.11 0.11 -9.35
N ALA A 85 -11.12 -0.31 -8.58
CA ALA A 85 -10.64 -1.67 -8.57
C ALA A 85 -10.28 -2.08 -7.15
N TYR A 86 -10.43 -3.36 -6.81
CA TYR A 86 -9.77 -3.90 -5.61
C TYR A 86 -8.76 -4.97 -6.00
N MET A 87 -7.72 -5.09 -5.16
CA MET A 87 -6.70 -6.12 -5.28
C MET A 87 -6.43 -6.81 -3.96
N PHE A 88 -6.16 -8.12 -4.06
CA PHE A 88 -5.55 -8.88 -2.97
C PHE A 88 -4.03 -8.90 -3.17
N GLY A 89 -3.31 -8.82 -2.06
CA GLY A 89 -1.86 -8.91 -2.04
C GLY A 89 -1.32 -9.61 -0.81
N GLN A 90 -0.05 -9.99 -0.90
CA GLN A 90 0.74 -10.44 0.23
C GLN A 90 1.78 -9.37 0.53
N ASN A 91 2.04 -9.13 1.81
CA ASN A 91 3.02 -8.16 2.25
C ASN A 91 3.96 -8.76 3.31
N SER A 92 5.11 -8.14 3.46
CA SER A 92 6.05 -8.43 4.55
C SER A 92 6.52 -7.12 5.14
N VAL A 93 6.51 -7.06 6.47
CA VAL A 93 7.03 -5.93 7.24
C VAL A 93 8.08 -6.46 8.20
N THR A 94 9.29 -5.94 8.09
CA THR A 94 10.38 -6.19 9.03
C THR A 94 10.57 -4.97 9.91
N MET A 95 10.79 -5.18 11.20
CA MET A 95 11.22 -4.15 12.14
C MET A 95 12.05 -4.80 13.25
N ASN A 96 12.94 -4.04 13.89
CA ASN A 96 13.66 -4.55 15.05
C ASN A 96 12.72 -4.75 16.23
N GLY A 97 12.82 -5.91 16.87
CA GLY A 97 12.15 -6.20 18.13
C GLY A 97 12.77 -5.43 19.30
N PRO A 98 12.19 -5.56 20.52
CA PRO A 98 12.72 -4.93 21.73
C PRO A 98 14.16 -5.32 22.08
N ASP A 99 14.61 -6.48 21.61
CA ASP A 99 15.97 -7.00 21.72
C ASP A 99 16.94 -6.46 20.64
N GLY A 100 16.44 -5.62 19.73
CA GLY A 100 17.17 -5.07 18.59
C GLY A 100 17.30 -6.02 17.40
N ILE A 101 16.71 -7.22 17.47
CA ILE A 101 16.81 -8.23 16.41
C ILE A 101 15.69 -8.00 15.39
N PRO A 102 15.99 -7.97 14.07
CA PRO A 102 14.96 -7.86 13.04
C PRO A 102 13.95 -9.02 13.11
N ALA A 103 12.67 -8.70 13.14
CA ALA A 103 11.57 -9.64 13.05
C ALA A 103 10.67 -9.29 11.87
N THR A 104 10.36 -10.30 11.05
CA THR A 104 9.50 -10.15 9.87
C THR A 104 8.11 -10.72 10.13
N THR A 105 7.09 -9.91 9.90
CA THR A 105 5.69 -10.31 9.89
C THR A 105 5.20 -10.42 8.45
N LYS A 106 4.71 -11.61 8.08
CA LYS A 106 3.99 -11.81 6.81
C LYS A 106 2.52 -11.46 6.97
N GLY A 107 1.96 -10.85 5.93
CA GLY A 107 0.59 -10.38 5.93
C GLY A 107 -0.11 -10.61 4.60
N ARG A 108 -1.43 -10.40 4.65
CA ARG A 108 -2.31 -10.31 3.50
C ARG A 108 -2.99 -8.95 3.52
N ALA A 109 -3.21 -8.40 2.33
CA ALA A 109 -3.73 -7.06 2.14
C ALA A 109 -4.91 -7.03 1.17
N VAL A 110 -5.76 -6.02 1.35
CA VAL A 110 -6.73 -5.57 0.35
C VAL A 110 -6.44 -4.10 0.09
N THR A 111 -6.25 -3.76 -1.18
CA THR A 111 -6.21 -2.35 -1.60
C THR A 111 -7.39 -2.05 -2.51
N ILE A 112 -7.99 -0.88 -2.35
CA ILE A 112 -9.00 -0.34 -3.25
C ILE A 112 -8.38 0.85 -3.95
N TRP A 113 -8.34 0.79 -5.28
CA TRP A 113 -7.80 1.83 -6.14
C TRP A 113 -8.93 2.55 -6.84
N ARG A 114 -8.78 3.86 -6.98
CA ARG A 114 -9.67 4.74 -7.72
C ARG A 114 -8.92 5.35 -8.88
N ARG A 115 -9.57 5.37 -10.04
CA ARG A 115 -9.07 6.10 -11.20
C ARG A 115 -9.49 7.55 -11.06
N GLU A 116 -8.50 8.43 -10.92
CA GLU A 116 -8.73 9.85 -10.73
C GLU A 116 -9.01 10.55 -12.07
N SER A 117 -9.39 11.84 -12.00
CA SER A 117 -9.76 12.63 -13.19
C SER A 117 -8.63 12.79 -14.22
N ASP A 118 -7.36 12.69 -13.79
CA ASP A 118 -6.17 12.65 -14.65
C ASP A 118 -5.94 11.28 -15.31
N ARG A 119 -6.83 10.32 -15.06
CA ARG A 119 -6.82 8.93 -15.51
C ARG A 119 -5.75 8.05 -14.86
N GLU A 120 -5.07 8.56 -13.83
CA GLU A 120 -4.12 7.79 -13.03
C GLU A 120 -4.83 6.99 -11.94
N TRP A 121 -4.30 5.81 -11.66
CA TRP A 121 -4.76 4.98 -10.55
C TRP A 121 -4.07 5.39 -9.26
N ARG A 122 -4.88 5.60 -8.21
CA ARG A 122 -4.39 5.86 -6.85
C ARG A 122 -5.15 5.02 -5.83
N CYS A 123 -4.44 4.53 -4.83
CA CYS A 123 -5.00 3.77 -3.73
C CYS A 123 -5.86 4.71 -2.86
N ALA A 124 -7.13 4.36 -2.71
CA ALA A 124 -8.10 5.08 -1.88
C ALA A 124 -8.30 4.40 -0.52
N VAL A 125 -8.16 3.07 -0.45
CA VAL A 125 -8.24 2.32 0.82
C VAL A 125 -7.14 1.26 0.83
N ASP A 126 -6.39 1.19 1.93
CA ASP A 126 -5.38 0.16 2.16
C ASP A 126 -5.55 -0.44 3.55
N ILE A 127 -5.66 -1.77 3.61
CA ILE A 127 -5.76 -2.52 4.85
C ILE A 127 -4.99 -3.83 4.71
N TRP A 128 -4.25 -4.19 5.75
CA TRP A 128 -3.59 -5.48 5.86
C TRP A 128 -3.75 -6.06 7.25
N ASN A 129 -3.52 -7.36 7.36
CA ASN A 129 -3.42 -8.07 8.64
C ASN A 129 -2.38 -9.19 8.55
N ALA A 130 -1.98 -9.72 9.71
CA ALA A 130 -1.03 -10.82 9.77
C ALA A 130 -1.63 -12.11 9.19
N GLU A 131 -0.80 -12.90 8.51
CA GLU A 131 -1.13 -14.28 8.19
C GLU A 131 -1.35 -15.11 9.47
N PRO A 132 -2.18 -16.16 9.44
CA PRO A 132 -2.31 -17.06 10.58
C PRO A 132 -0.95 -17.65 10.95
N ALA A 133 -0.70 -17.80 12.25
CA ALA A 133 0.34 -18.71 12.71
C ALA A 133 -0.05 -20.13 12.28
N VAL A 134 0.87 -20.83 11.61
CA VAL A 134 0.69 -22.25 11.26
C VAL A 134 0.62 -23.10 12.52
#